data_AF-A0A6C2UPV9-F1
#
_entry.id   AF-A0A6C2UPV9-F1
#
_cell.length_a   1.000
_cell.length_b   1.000
_cell.length_c   1.000
_cell.angle_alpha   90.00
_cell.angle_beta   90.00
_cell.angle_gamma   90.00
#
_symmetry.space_group_name_H-M   'P 1'
#
loop_
_entity.id
_entity.type
_entity.pdbx_description
1 polymer ?
#
loop_
_entity_poly.entity_id
_entity_poly.type
_entity_poly.pdbx_seq_one_letter_code
_entity_poly.pdbx_strand_id
1 'polypeptide(L)'
;MAKKLVKLTFQDIVLSADAETIREAYEARLKIDELLVKREEAYRQIEAIELQVEELVGEEGLFVYPEPPVPVAGFSKPAPAARPAPPKPKPEPEVPEEEEAETEIAEEETTDEKSK
;
A
#
# COMPACT_ATOMS: atom_id res chain seq x y z
N MET A 1 -16.38 55.30 24.81
CA MET A 1 -17.13 54.99 23.56
C MET A 1 -18.17 53.94 23.92
N ALA A 2 -19.46 54.28 23.98
CA ALA A 2 -20.50 53.33 24.35
C ALA A 2 -20.69 52.28 23.25
N LYS A 3 -20.52 50.99 23.58
CA LYS A 3 -20.69 49.88 22.65
C LYS A 3 -22.20 49.74 22.37
N LYS A 4 -22.63 49.98 21.12
CA LYS A 4 -24.04 49.79 20.73
C LYS A 4 -24.44 48.34 21.01
N LEU A 5 -25.41 48.16 21.89
CA LEU A 5 -26.00 46.86 22.19
C LEU A 5 -26.89 46.46 21.02
N VAL A 6 -26.42 45.51 20.21
CA VAL A 6 -27.22 44.89 19.15
C VAL A 6 -28.06 43.80 19.80
N LYS A 7 -29.39 43.83 19.58
CA LYS A 7 -30.27 42.75 20.03
C LYS A 7 -30.03 41.54 19.14
N LEU A 8 -29.50 40.47 19.71
CA LEU A 8 -29.36 39.19 19.04
C LEU A 8 -30.74 38.57 18.82
N THR A 9 -30.94 37.94 17.67
CA THR A 9 -32.14 37.15 17.41
C THR A 9 -32.05 35.79 18.13
N PHE A 10 -33.17 35.12 18.35
CA PHE A 10 -33.18 33.78 18.96
C PHE A 10 -32.31 32.78 18.18
N GLN A 11 -32.31 32.89 16.85
CA GLN A 11 -31.48 32.10 15.97
C GLN A 11 -29.98 32.39 16.20
N ASP A 12 -29.59 33.65 16.36
CA ASP A 12 -28.19 34.00 16.65
C ASP A 12 -27.74 33.43 18.00
N ILE A 13 -28.62 33.44 19.00
CA ILE A 13 -28.33 32.88 20.33
C ILE A 13 -28.16 31.36 20.25
N VAL A 14 -29.04 30.67 19.55
CA VAL A 14 -29.01 29.19 19.44
C VAL A 14 -27.84 28.72 18.56
N LEU A 15 -27.62 29.37 17.41
CA LEU A 15 -26.56 28.97 16.48
C LEU A 15 -25.16 29.37 16.96
N SER A 16 -25.02 30.49 17.67
CA SER A 16 -23.71 30.93 18.15
C SER A 16 -23.29 30.26 19.46
N ALA A 17 -24.21 29.65 20.21
CA ALA A 17 -23.92 29.03 21.51
C ALA A 17 -22.98 27.82 21.41
N ASP A 18 -23.06 27.04 20.33
CA ASP A 18 -22.21 25.85 20.09
C ASP A 18 -21.38 25.94 18.81
N ALA A 19 -21.41 27.07 18.09
CA ALA A 19 -20.72 27.21 16.81
C ALA A 19 -19.21 26.94 16.90
N GLU A 20 -18.56 27.37 17.98
CA GLU A 20 -17.12 27.18 18.17
C GLU A 20 -16.78 25.70 18.39
N THR A 21 -17.54 25.02 19.26
CA THR A 21 -17.38 23.58 19.51
C THR A 21 -17.64 22.75 18.26
N ILE A 22 -18.62 23.12 17.44
CA ILE A 22 -18.89 22.44 16.17
C ILE A 22 -17.73 22.64 15.18
N ARG A 23 -17.14 23.84 15.11
CA ARG A 23 -15.95 24.09 14.28
C ARG A 23 -14.76 23.28 14.75
N GLU A 24 -14.49 23.27 16.05
CA GLU A 24 -13.39 22.49 16.64
C GLU A 24 -13.56 20.99 16.37
N ALA A 25 -14.78 20.45 16.53
CA ALA A 25 -15.09 19.06 16.21
C ALA A 25 -14.88 18.76 14.72
N TYR A 26 -15.26 19.68 13.83
CA TYR A 26 -15.04 19.53 12.40
C TYR A 26 -13.55 19.56 12.03
N GLU A 27 -12.77 20.49 12.59
CA GLU A 27 -11.33 20.53 12.39
C GLU A 27 -10.63 19.30 12.96
N ALA A 28 -11.07 18.79 14.11
CA ALA A 28 -10.56 17.56 14.69
C ALA A 28 -10.84 16.36 13.78
N ARG A 29 -12.04 16.30 13.18
CA ARG A 29 -12.38 15.25 12.21
C ARG A 29 -11.46 15.30 10.98
N LEU A 30 -11.25 16.48 10.39
CA LEU A 30 -10.35 16.61 9.23
C LEU A 30 -8.93 16.13 9.58
N LYS A 31 -8.42 16.48 10.77
CA LYS A 31 -7.12 16.00 11.24
C LYS A 31 -7.07 14.49 11.42
N ILE A 32 -8.15 13.90 11.95
CA ILE A 32 -8.26 12.44 12.09
C ILE A 32 -8.23 11.78 10.72
N ASP A 33 -8.99 12.30 9.75
CA ASP A 33 -9.04 11.75 8.40
C ASP A 33 -7.63 11.79 7.74
N GLU A 34 -6.88 12.89 7.89
CA GLU A 34 -5.49 12.98 7.44
C GLU A 34 -4.56 11.95 8.13
N LEU A 35 -4.75 11.72 9.44
CA LEU A 35 -3.94 10.75 10.18
C LEU A 35 -4.25 9.31 9.77
N LEU A 36 -5.50 9.00 9.41
CA LEU A 36 -5.89 7.68 8.92
C LEU A 36 -5.22 7.38 7.57
N VAL A 37 -5.20 8.34 6.65
CA VAL A 37 -4.48 8.20 5.36
C VAL A 37 -2.99 7.95 5.60
N LYS A 38 -2.34 8.77 6.43
CA LYS A 38 -0.91 8.58 6.76
C LYS A 38 -0.63 7.23 7.43
N ARG A 39 -1.56 6.73 8.25
CA ARG A 39 -1.44 5.43 8.90
C ARG A 39 -1.48 4.29 7.88
N GLU A 40 -2.38 4.35 6.91
CA GLU A 40 -2.46 3.35 5.84
C GLU A 40 -1.20 3.36 4.96
N GLU A 41 -0.71 4.55 4.59
CA GLU A 41 0.55 4.71 3.87
C GLU A 41 1.74 4.14 4.64
N ALA A 42 1.81 4.40 5.96
CA ALA A 42 2.86 3.87 6.81
C ALA A 42 2.83 2.34 6.87
N TYR A 43 1.66 1.71 6.97
CA TYR A 43 1.55 0.25 6.94
C TYR A 43 2.02 -0.34 5.62
N ARG A 44 1.70 0.28 4.48
CA ARG A 44 2.21 -0.14 3.17
C ARG A 44 3.74 -0.04 3.09
N GLN A 45 4.32 1.01 3.67
CA GLN A 45 5.77 1.16 3.73
C GLN A 45 6.43 0.11 4.62
N ILE A 46 5.82 -0.19 5.77
CA ILE A 46 6.31 -1.25 6.67
C ILE A 46 6.30 -2.59 5.96
N GLU A 47 5.19 -2.96 5.32
CA GLU A 47 5.08 -4.22 4.56
C GLU A 47 6.15 -4.31 3.45
N ALA A 48 6.38 -3.23 2.71
CA ALA A 48 7.44 -3.20 1.69
C ALA A 48 8.84 -3.39 2.29
N ILE A 49 9.11 -2.79 3.45
CA ILE A 49 10.39 -2.94 4.16
C ILE A 49 10.52 -4.36 4.71
N GLU A 50 9.46 -4.95 5.27
CA GLU A 50 9.46 -6.32 5.79
C GLU A 50 9.78 -7.32 4.68
N LEU A 51 9.19 -7.17 3.50
CA LEU A 51 9.51 -7.99 2.33
C LEU A 51 10.97 -7.83 1.89
N GLN A 52 11.50 -6.61 1.88
CA GLN A 52 12.91 -6.35 1.55
C GLN A 52 13.86 -6.96 2.59
N VAL A 53 13.51 -6.90 3.87
CA VAL A 53 14.30 -7.51 4.94
C VAL A 53 14.27 -9.03 4.80
N GLU A 54 13.12 -9.64 4.51
CA GLU A 54 13.00 -11.08 4.27
C GLU A 54 13.87 -11.52 3.09
N GLU A 55 13.84 -10.78 1.97
CA GLU A 55 14.67 -11.05 0.80
C GLU A 55 16.18 -10.94 1.11
N LEU A 56 16.58 -9.85 1.78
CA LEU A 56 18.00 -9.57 2.06
C LEU A 56 18.58 -10.50 3.13
N VAL A 57 17.82 -10.75 4.20
CA VAL A 57 18.28 -11.57 5.33
C VAL A 57 18.21 -13.06 4.98
N GLY A 58 17.27 -13.46 4.12
CA GLY A 58 17.23 -14.78 3.49
C GLY A 58 16.96 -15.96 4.45
N GLU A 59 16.53 -17.08 3.88
CA GLU A 59 16.03 -18.29 4.55
C GLU A 59 16.82 -18.70 5.81
N GLU A 60 16.11 -18.91 6.93
CA GLU A 60 16.69 -19.55 8.11
C GLU A 60 17.26 -20.93 7.75
N GLY A 61 18.57 -20.98 7.52
CA GLY A 61 19.34 -22.20 7.72
C GLY A 61 19.81 -22.94 6.47
N LEU A 62 20.63 -22.31 5.63
CA LEU A 62 21.64 -23.07 4.90
C LEU A 62 23.03 -22.43 4.97
N PHE A 63 23.59 -22.39 6.18
CA PHE A 63 25.05 -22.36 6.32
C PHE A 63 25.59 -23.70 5.81
N VAL A 64 25.82 -23.80 4.50
CA VAL A 64 26.45 -24.96 3.87
C VAL A 64 27.88 -24.96 4.36
N TYR A 65 28.15 -25.76 5.38
CA TYR A 65 29.52 -26.02 5.79
C TYR A 65 30.21 -26.70 4.58
N PRO A 66 31.27 -26.11 4.02
CA PRO A 66 31.99 -26.76 2.94
C PRO A 66 32.53 -28.10 3.44
N GLU A 67 32.56 -29.10 2.56
CA GLU A 67 33.17 -30.37 2.93
C GLU A 67 34.62 -30.11 3.41
N PRO A 68 35.04 -30.70 4.53
CA PRO A 68 36.37 -30.47 5.06
C PRO A 68 37.42 -30.86 4.01
N PRO A 69 38.47 -30.04 3.80
CA PRO A 69 39.45 -30.21 2.72
C PRO A 69 40.31 -31.48 2.85
N VAL A 70 40.23 -32.15 3.99
CA VAL A 70 40.87 -33.44 4.23
C VAL A 70 39.82 -34.43 4.76
N PRO A 71 39.84 -35.70 4.32
CA PRO A 71 39.02 -36.72 4.93
C PRO A 71 39.41 -36.81 6.40
N VAL A 72 38.45 -36.55 7.30
CA VAL A 72 38.68 -36.69 8.75
C VAL A 72 39.06 -38.15 8.99
N ALA A 73 40.33 -38.37 9.34
CA ALA A 73 40.89 -39.72 9.42
C ALA A 73 40.10 -40.56 10.42
N GLY A 74 39.31 -41.52 9.94
CA GLY A 74 38.78 -42.60 10.78
C GLY A 74 37.32 -43.02 10.60
N PHE A 75 36.47 -42.34 9.82
CA PHE A 75 35.09 -42.78 9.63
C PHE A 75 34.67 -42.81 8.16
N SER A 76 34.74 -43.99 7.54
CA SER A 76 33.93 -44.32 6.36
C SER A 76 32.47 -44.49 6.78
N LYS A 77 31.82 -43.39 7.18
CA LYS A 77 30.36 -43.36 7.28
C LYS A 77 29.81 -42.95 5.92
N PRO A 78 28.75 -43.59 5.41
CA PRO A 78 28.10 -43.15 4.20
C PRO A 78 27.69 -41.68 4.38
N ALA A 79 27.96 -40.86 3.37
CA ALA A 79 27.53 -39.47 3.37
C ALA A 79 26.04 -39.39 3.70
N PRO A 80 25.60 -38.49 4.60
CA PRO A 80 24.18 -38.30 4.84
C PRO A 80 23.53 -37.89 3.51
N ALA A 81 22.49 -38.62 3.11
CA ALA A 81 21.79 -38.35 1.87
C ALA A 81 21.34 -36.89 1.84
N ALA A 82 21.69 -36.19 0.74
CA ALA A 82 21.22 -34.85 0.50
C ALA A 82 19.70 -34.81 0.69
N ARG A 83 19.21 -33.83 1.46
CA ARG A 83 17.76 -33.63 1.59
C ARG A 83 17.19 -33.38 0.18
N PRO A 84 16.04 -33.98 -0.16
CA PRO A 84 15.41 -33.74 -1.44
C PRO A 84 15.18 -32.23 -1.61
N ALA A 85 15.51 -31.72 -2.80
CA ALA A 85 15.29 -30.33 -3.15
C ALA A 85 13.82 -29.95 -2.88
N PRO A 86 13.54 -28.73 -2.41
CA PRO A 86 12.16 -28.26 -2.29
C PRO A 86 11.46 -28.40 -3.64
N PRO A 87 10.17 -28.80 -3.66
CA PRO A 87 9.43 -28.95 -4.91
C PRO A 87 9.45 -27.63 -5.66
N LYS A 88 9.79 -27.69 -6.96
CA LYS A 88 9.71 -26.53 -7.85
C LYS A 88 8.31 -25.90 -7.72
N PRO A 89 8.19 -24.56 -7.66
CA PRO A 89 6.88 -23.92 -7.72
C PRO A 89 6.15 -24.42 -8.96
N LYS A 90 4.89 -24.84 -8.77
CA LYS A 90 4.01 -25.20 -9.89
C LYS A 90 3.92 -23.98 -10.81
N PRO A 91 3.93 -24.17 -12.15
CA PRO A 91 3.59 -23.07 -13.04
C PRO A 91 2.21 -22.55 -12.66
N GLU A 92 2.11 -21.23 -12.47
CA GLU A 92 0.82 -20.56 -12.42
C GLU A 92 0.02 -20.96 -13.67
N PRO A 93 -1.28 -21.27 -13.52
CA PRO A 93 -2.11 -21.46 -14.69
C PRO A 93 -2.13 -20.14 -15.48
N GLU A 94 -1.70 -20.21 -16.74
CA GLU A 94 -1.99 -19.21 -17.75
C GLU A 94 -3.50 -18.95 -17.71
N VAL A 95 -3.87 -17.77 -17.21
CA VAL A 95 -5.21 -17.25 -17.41
C VAL A 95 -5.28 -16.93 -18.90
N PRO A 96 -6.17 -17.56 -19.68
CA PRO A 96 -6.32 -17.23 -21.09
C PRO A 96 -6.71 -15.75 -21.22
N GLU A 97 -5.92 -15.01 -22.00
CA GLU A 97 -6.34 -13.77 -22.64
C GLU A 97 -7.59 -14.09 -23.48
N GLU A 98 -8.76 -13.66 -23.01
CA GLU A 98 -9.89 -13.39 -23.88
C GLU A 98 -9.61 -12.08 -24.62
N GLU A 99 -8.96 -12.21 -25.78
CA GLU A 99 -9.33 -11.38 -26.92
C GLU A 99 -10.74 -11.79 -27.35
N GLU A 100 -11.71 -10.88 -27.24
CA GLU A 100 -12.76 -10.79 -28.26
C GLU A 100 -13.36 -9.37 -28.33
N ALA A 101 -13.17 -8.80 -29.53
CA ALA A 101 -14.07 -7.91 -30.25
C ALA A 101 -14.14 -6.41 -29.88
N GLU A 102 -13.33 -5.64 -30.59
CA GLU A 102 -13.71 -4.32 -31.14
C GLU A 102 -15.07 -4.39 -31.86
N THR A 103 -15.91 -3.37 -31.68
CA THR A 103 -16.77 -2.85 -32.76
C THR A 103 -17.12 -1.38 -32.50
N GLU A 104 -16.58 -0.54 -33.38
CA GLU A 104 -17.22 0.63 -34.00
C GLU A 104 -18.08 1.56 -33.14
N ILE A 105 -17.57 2.77 -32.89
CA ILE A 105 -18.24 3.95 -33.47
C ILE A 105 -17.21 4.98 -33.91
N ALA A 106 -17.42 5.42 -35.14
CA ALA A 106 -16.53 6.19 -35.98
C ALA A 106 -16.25 7.60 -35.47
N GLU A 107 -15.04 8.04 -35.81
CA GLU A 107 -14.65 9.43 -36.02
C GLU A 107 -15.62 10.12 -37.00
N GLU A 108 -16.03 11.34 -36.68
CA GLU A 108 -16.35 12.33 -37.70
C GLU A 108 -15.40 13.52 -37.45
N GLU A 109 -14.30 13.54 -38.20
CA GLU A 109 -13.56 14.76 -38.50
C GLU A 109 -14.51 15.76 -39.20
N THR A 110 -14.42 17.03 -38.87
CA THR A 110 -13.96 18.03 -39.85
C THR A 110 -13.59 19.33 -39.12
N THR A 111 -12.31 19.67 -39.27
CA THR A 111 -11.78 21.02 -39.10
C THR A 111 -12.31 21.93 -40.21
N ASP A 112 -12.62 23.20 -39.92
CA ASP A 112 -12.25 24.26 -40.85
C ASP A 112 -12.09 25.62 -40.16
N GLU A 113 -11.14 26.35 -40.71
CA GLU A 113 -10.46 27.53 -40.24
C GLU A 113 -11.19 28.80 -40.72
N LYS A 114 -10.83 29.96 -40.14
CA LYS A 114 -11.11 31.34 -40.62
C LYS A 114 -12.56 31.85 -40.61
N SER A 115 -12.77 32.92 -39.84
CA SER A 115 -12.76 34.29 -40.40
C SER A 115 -13.05 35.38 -39.36
N LYS A 116 -12.06 36.27 -39.21
CA LYS A 116 -12.18 37.73 -39.09
C LYS A 116 -12.59 38.37 -37.75
#